data_AF-A0A5N7RLU9-F1
#
_entry.id   AF-A0A5N7RLU9-F1
#
_cell.length_a   1.000
_cell.length_b   1.000
_cell.length_c   1.000
_cell.angle_alpha   90.00
_cell.angle_beta   90.00
_cell.angle_gamma   90.00
#
_symmetry.space_group_name_H-M   'P 1'
#
loop_
_entity.id
_entity.type
_entity.pdbx_description
1 polymer ?
#
loop_
_entity_poly.entity_id
_entity_poly.type
_entity_poly.pdbx_seq_one_letter_code
_entity_poly.pdbx_strand_id
1 'polypeptide(L)'
;MPAEPIVEQTGLEEFDREAAIAARNAAAIRPYCVEALDRLMMLDDPPVTQEECDDLWEQLESYHQEPEPYGIQGPDDQHINLQLQAYRAYAEVLSRGLPIDFPPRVPVQLALDLEASGLDLEQTGIVAEEAGIHTLEKLRELAPGLLALGFPMNDLAIVAMQPHGCLALEKMTELARDLLRHGLSIADIADAAAEEDGHLILERMLEWMPTLGPHDFPAEIIARIVSRPDSHLNLESMLQWLPDLRELDFSPADIARIASCSEGYWTLAKTAELAPELQDLGFSPVQIAHIAAHPAGYLPLRKTVESASRLDALGFKPPDIVRIAARPTGHLNLEKTVELARALFDLGYTVQDIVRIAGQKNGHLNLESVCALTPRLRELDFLRFNIVRIAEHATGHRNLEKTAELAHALIRLGNSPEQITTWVARGHGHAVLQRKASAGSS
;
A
#
# COMPACT_ATOMS: atom_id res chain seq x y z
N MET A 1 19.82 -48.15 -3.73
CA MET A 1 18.70 -48.98 -4.20
C MET A 1 17.44 -48.16 -3.97
N PRO A 2 16.81 -47.61 -5.02
CA PRO A 2 15.49 -46.99 -4.85
C PRO A 2 14.50 -48.06 -4.38
N ALA A 3 13.58 -47.69 -3.48
CA ALA A 3 12.55 -48.59 -2.98
C ALA A 3 11.68 -49.08 -4.15
N GLU A 4 11.41 -50.38 -4.23
CA GLU A 4 10.53 -50.94 -5.26
C GLU A 4 9.11 -50.35 -5.11
N PRO A 5 8.47 -49.93 -6.21
CA PRO A 5 7.11 -49.41 -6.15
C PRO A 5 6.17 -50.50 -5.63
N ILE A 6 5.36 -50.15 -4.64
CA ILE A 6 4.38 -51.06 -4.03
C ILE A 6 3.25 -51.27 -5.03
N VAL A 7 3.25 -52.40 -5.73
CA VAL A 7 2.16 -52.83 -6.61
C VAL A 7 1.26 -53.78 -5.83
N GLU A 8 -0.07 -53.55 -5.82
CA GLU A 8 -1.03 -54.47 -5.24
C GLU A 8 -0.94 -55.84 -5.93
N GLN A 9 -0.56 -56.87 -5.18
CA GLN A 9 -0.41 -58.22 -5.72
C GLN A 9 -1.78 -58.83 -6.00
N THR A 10 -2.04 -59.12 -7.26
CA THR A 10 -3.27 -59.76 -7.73
C THR A 10 -3.24 -61.28 -7.56
N GLY A 11 -2.06 -61.85 -7.25
CA GLY A 11 -1.87 -63.29 -7.05
C GLY A 11 -1.65 -64.06 -8.35
N LEU A 12 -1.48 -63.35 -9.48
CA LEU A 12 -1.11 -63.91 -10.77
C LEU A 12 0.31 -63.45 -11.10
N GLU A 13 1.29 -64.36 -10.96
CA GLU A 13 2.73 -64.03 -11.05
C GLU A 13 3.14 -63.30 -12.33
N GLU A 14 2.54 -63.63 -13.48
CA GLU A 14 2.82 -62.96 -14.75
C GLU A 14 2.26 -61.53 -14.80
N PHE A 15 1.05 -61.33 -14.27
CA PHE A 15 0.40 -60.02 -14.24
C PHE A 15 1.08 -59.08 -13.23
N ASP A 16 1.43 -59.60 -12.05
CA ASP A 16 2.15 -58.85 -11.02
C ASP A 16 3.56 -58.45 -11.51
N ARG A 17 4.19 -59.31 -12.32
CA ARG A 17 5.49 -59.02 -12.96
C ARG A 17 5.37 -57.97 -14.07
N GLU A 18 4.36 -58.06 -14.93
CA GLU A 18 4.10 -57.04 -15.96
C GLU A 18 3.76 -55.68 -15.33
N ALA A 19 2.95 -55.66 -14.28
CA ALA A 19 2.61 -54.45 -13.54
C ALA A 19 3.85 -53.82 -12.86
N ALA A 20 4.74 -54.62 -12.27
CA ALA A 20 5.99 -54.14 -11.70
C ALA A 20 6.94 -53.56 -12.77
N ILE A 21 7.01 -54.17 -13.95
CA ILE A 21 7.80 -53.67 -15.09
C ILE A 21 7.20 -52.35 -15.61
N ALA A 22 5.88 -52.27 -15.76
CA ALA A 22 5.18 -51.07 -16.19
C ALA A 22 5.37 -49.92 -15.17
N ALA A 23 5.25 -50.19 -13.88
CA ALA A 23 5.49 -49.20 -12.81
C ALA A 23 6.93 -48.70 -12.80
N ARG A 24 7.91 -49.59 -12.99
CA ARG A 24 9.33 -49.23 -13.10
C ARG A 24 9.62 -48.38 -14.34
N ASN A 25 9.01 -48.71 -15.48
CA ASN A 25 9.15 -47.94 -16.72
C ASN A 25 8.48 -46.56 -16.59
N ALA A 26 7.30 -46.49 -15.98
CA ALA A 26 6.59 -45.24 -15.70
C ALA A 26 7.40 -44.34 -14.74
N ALA A 27 8.01 -44.92 -13.70
CA ALA A 27 8.90 -44.20 -12.80
C ALA A 27 10.17 -43.69 -13.52
N ALA A 28 10.69 -44.46 -14.48
CA ALA A 28 11.88 -44.09 -15.25
C ALA A 28 11.62 -42.97 -16.27
N ILE A 29 10.42 -42.90 -16.87
CA ILE A 29 10.07 -41.86 -17.85
C ILE A 29 9.56 -40.56 -17.21
N ARG A 30 9.06 -40.62 -15.97
CA ARG A 30 8.46 -39.48 -15.26
C ARG A 30 9.30 -38.19 -15.29
N PRO A 31 10.63 -38.18 -15.06
CA PRO A 31 11.43 -36.96 -15.15
C PRO A 31 11.42 -36.33 -16.55
N TYR A 32 11.38 -37.16 -17.60
CA TYR A 32 11.30 -36.71 -19.00
C TYR A 32 9.92 -36.17 -19.33
N CYS A 33 8.84 -36.76 -18.78
CA CYS A 33 7.49 -36.23 -18.95
C CYS A 33 7.32 -34.85 -18.28
N VAL A 34 7.92 -34.63 -17.10
CA VAL A 34 7.91 -33.32 -16.45
C VAL A 34 8.64 -32.28 -17.29
N GLU A 35 9.85 -32.60 -17.77
CA GLU A 35 10.63 -31.71 -18.65
C GLU A 35 9.91 -31.42 -19.99
N ALA A 36 9.28 -32.44 -20.60
CA ALA A 36 8.52 -32.28 -21.83
C ALA A 36 7.30 -31.36 -21.63
N LEU A 37 6.61 -31.54 -20.51
CA LEU A 37 5.47 -30.72 -20.10
C LEU A 37 5.89 -29.25 -19.87
N ASP A 38 6.96 -29.01 -19.13
CA ASP A 38 7.50 -27.67 -18.89
C ASP A 38 7.84 -26.97 -20.22
N ARG A 39 8.49 -27.68 -21.15
CA ARG A 39 8.85 -27.12 -22.46
C ARG A 39 7.64 -26.80 -23.33
N LEU A 40 6.60 -27.61 -23.29
CA LEU A 40 5.35 -27.33 -24.02
C LEU A 40 4.64 -26.10 -23.45
N MET A 41 4.64 -25.93 -22.12
CA MET A 41 4.05 -24.76 -21.46
C MET A 41 4.82 -23.46 -21.67
N MET A 42 6.11 -23.56 -21.99
CA MET A 42 7.00 -22.41 -22.28
C MET A 42 6.98 -21.97 -23.75
N LEU A 43 6.14 -22.58 -24.60
CA LEU A 43 5.96 -22.13 -25.99
C LEU A 43 5.37 -20.72 -26.05
N ASP A 44 5.62 -20.00 -27.15
CA ASP A 44 5.02 -18.68 -27.39
C ASP A 44 3.48 -18.75 -27.43
N ASP A 45 2.96 -19.86 -27.96
CA ASP A 45 1.54 -20.21 -28.07
C ASP A 45 1.37 -21.69 -27.62
N PRO A 46 1.28 -21.94 -26.29
CA PRO A 46 1.10 -23.30 -25.78
C PRO A 46 -0.31 -23.81 -26.16
N PRO A 47 -0.50 -25.11 -26.47
CA PRO A 47 -1.81 -25.61 -26.84
C PRO A 47 -2.76 -25.50 -25.64
N VAL A 48 -3.88 -24.82 -25.84
CA VAL A 48 -4.90 -24.51 -24.82
C VAL A 48 -6.14 -25.40 -24.97
N THR A 49 -6.20 -26.23 -26.01
CA THR A 49 -7.25 -27.22 -26.24
C THR A 49 -6.68 -28.63 -26.46
N GLN A 50 -7.53 -29.64 -26.24
CA GLN A 50 -7.16 -31.02 -26.57
C GLN A 50 -6.93 -31.20 -28.08
N GLU A 51 -7.68 -30.49 -28.92
CA GLU A 51 -7.52 -30.51 -30.39
C GLU A 51 -6.12 -30.03 -30.81
N GLU A 52 -5.63 -28.94 -30.23
CA GLU A 52 -4.26 -28.46 -30.50
C GLU A 52 -3.18 -29.41 -29.95
N CYS A 53 -3.44 -30.10 -28.84
CA CYS A 53 -2.55 -31.15 -28.33
C CYS A 53 -2.48 -32.34 -29.29
N ASP A 54 -3.61 -32.75 -29.84
CA ASP A 54 -3.72 -33.85 -30.81
C ASP A 54 -3.00 -33.47 -32.12
N ASP A 55 -3.17 -32.24 -32.62
CA ASP A 55 -2.46 -31.72 -33.81
C ASP A 55 -0.94 -31.72 -33.62
N LEU A 56 -0.45 -31.25 -32.47
CA LEU A 56 0.98 -31.28 -32.14
C LEU A 56 1.51 -32.70 -31.99
N TRP A 57 0.70 -33.61 -31.47
CA TRP A 57 1.04 -35.03 -31.35
C TRP A 57 1.18 -35.68 -32.74
N GLU A 58 0.25 -35.42 -33.67
CA GLU A 58 0.31 -35.89 -35.05
C GLU A 58 1.53 -35.34 -35.80
N GLN A 59 1.88 -34.07 -35.56
CA GLN A 59 3.11 -33.48 -36.09
C GLN A 59 4.35 -34.17 -35.52
N LEU A 60 4.38 -34.44 -34.21
CA LEU A 60 5.48 -35.15 -33.55
C LEU A 60 5.66 -36.57 -34.11
N GLU A 61 4.59 -37.32 -34.34
CA GLU A 61 4.63 -38.63 -34.99
C GLU A 61 5.18 -38.56 -36.42
N SER A 62 4.85 -37.51 -37.16
CA SER A 62 5.36 -37.30 -38.52
C SER A 62 6.89 -37.10 -38.56
N TYR A 63 7.48 -36.49 -37.52
CA TYR A 63 8.94 -36.33 -37.39
C TYR A 63 9.66 -37.59 -36.86
N HIS A 64 8.96 -38.53 -36.22
CA HIS A 64 9.56 -39.76 -35.67
C HIS A 64 10.05 -40.74 -36.74
N GLN A 65 9.74 -40.51 -38.02
CA GLN A 65 10.12 -41.43 -39.10
C GLN A 65 11.63 -41.42 -39.43
N GLU A 66 12.45 -40.51 -38.87
CA GLU A 66 13.92 -40.50 -39.08
C GLU A 66 14.76 -40.04 -37.85
N PRO A 67 15.06 -40.90 -36.85
CA PRO A 67 16.15 -40.64 -35.91
C PRO A 67 17.31 -41.63 -36.13
N GLU A 68 18.44 -41.17 -36.66
CA GLU A 68 19.70 -41.94 -36.57
C GLU A 68 20.12 -42.06 -35.09
N PRO A 69 20.41 -43.27 -34.58
CA PRO A 69 20.68 -43.47 -33.17
C PRO A 69 22.10 -43.01 -32.79
N TYR A 70 22.21 -41.84 -32.14
CA TYR A 70 23.40 -41.44 -31.39
C TYR A 70 23.18 -41.71 -29.90
N GLY A 71 23.57 -42.90 -29.42
CA GLY A 71 23.53 -43.26 -27.99
C GLY A 71 24.92 -43.24 -27.35
N ILE A 72 25.03 -42.69 -26.14
CA ILE A 72 26.20 -42.85 -25.26
C ILE A 72 25.99 -44.15 -24.46
N GLN A 73 26.99 -45.04 -24.43
CA GLN A 73 26.93 -46.31 -23.67
C GLN A 73 26.87 -46.03 -22.16
N GLY A 74 25.82 -46.55 -21.50
CA GLY A 74 25.75 -46.66 -20.04
C GLY A 74 26.49 -47.92 -19.53
N PRO A 75 26.74 -48.02 -18.21
CA PRO A 75 27.57 -49.09 -17.62
C PRO A 75 27.01 -50.52 -17.76
N ASP A 76 25.71 -50.66 -18.08
CA ASP A 76 24.96 -51.93 -18.05
C ASP A 76 24.52 -52.43 -19.45
N ASP A 77 25.19 -52.01 -20.53
CA ASP A 77 24.88 -52.43 -21.92
C ASP A 77 23.44 -52.10 -22.41
N GLN A 78 22.71 -51.27 -21.67
CA GLN A 78 21.46 -50.66 -22.11
C GLN A 78 21.77 -49.38 -22.89
N HIS A 79 21.47 -49.39 -24.19
CA HIS A 79 21.44 -48.17 -25.00
C HIS A 79 20.35 -47.23 -24.47
N ILE A 80 20.73 -46.26 -23.63
CA ILE A 80 19.82 -45.19 -23.22
C ILE A 80 19.77 -44.20 -24.39
N ASN A 81 18.81 -44.39 -25.29
CA ASN A 81 18.54 -43.43 -26.35
C ASN A 81 17.75 -42.26 -25.76
N LEU A 82 18.49 -41.24 -25.30
CA LEU A 82 17.93 -40.03 -24.68
C LEU A 82 16.93 -39.31 -25.60
N GLN A 83 17.13 -39.36 -26.92
CA GLN A 83 16.21 -38.77 -27.91
C GLN A 83 14.90 -39.55 -27.98
N LEU A 84 14.96 -40.89 -27.97
CA LEU A 84 13.77 -41.73 -27.93
C LEU A 84 12.99 -41.59 -26.62
N GLN A 85 13.68 -41.40 -25.49
CA GLN A 85 13.04 -41.14 -24.20
C GLN A 85 12.36 -39.77 -24.16
N ALA A 86 13.00 -38.72 -24.68
CA ALA A 86 12.39 -37.41 -24.82
C ALA A 86 11.16 -37.45 -25.74
N TYR A 87 11.26 -38.10 -26.90
CA TYR A 87 10.13 -38.27 -27.81
C TYR A 87 8.93 -38.98 -27.15
N ARG A 88 9.19 -40.13 -26.50
CA ARG A 88 8.14 -40.87 -25.78
C ARG A 88 7.49 -40.01 -24.69
N ALA A 89 8.28 -39.18 -24.01
CA ALA A 89 7.76 -38.27 -23.00
C ALA A 89 6.85 -37.18 -23.59
N TYR A 90 7.20 -36.55 -24.71
CA TYR A 90 6.32 -35.59 -25.40
C TYR A 90 5.02 -36.24 -25.88
N ALA A 91 5.11 -37.43 -26.49
CA ALA A 91 3.93 -38.17 -26.94
C ALA A 91 3.01 -38.56 -25.77
N GLU A 92 3.59 -39.00 -24.65
CA GLU A 92 2.85 -39.35 -23.44
C GLU A 92 2.19 -38.12 -22.80
N VAL A 93 2.84 -36.95 -22.83
CA VAL A 93 2.27 -35.70 -22.29
C VAL A 93 1.14 -35.20 -23.17
N LEU A 94 1.33 -35.11 -24.48
CA LEU A 94 0.32 -34.61 -25.42
C LEU A 94 -0.93 -35.51 -25.46
N SER A 95 -0.75 -36.84 -25.43
CA SER A 95 -1.87 -37.80 -25.38
C SER A 95 -2.72 -37.73 -24.10
N ARG A 96 -2.18 -37.16 -23.02
CA ARG A 96 -2.91 -36.92 -21.76
C ARG A 96 -3.58 -35.54 -21.72
N GLY A 97 -3.27 -34.66 -22.67
CA GLY A 97 -3.63 -33.25 -22.64
C GLY A 97 -2.71 -32.44 -21.74
N LEU A 98 -2.49 -31.16 -22.11
CA LEU A 98 -1.85 -30.21 -21.21
C LEU A 98 -2.79 -29.82 -20.06
N PRO A 99 -2.27 -29.45 -18.90
CA PRO A 99 -3.09 -29.00 -17.80
C PRO A 99 -3.52 -27.55 -18.06
N ILE A 100 -4.63 -27.38 -18.77
CA ILE A 100 -5.13 -26.10 -19.31
C ILE A 100 -5.40 -25.05 -18.23
N ASP A 101 -5.58 -25.48 -16.97
CA ASP A 101 -5.78 -24.60 -15.82
C ASP A 101 -4.48 -23.97 -15.27
N PHE A 102 -3.31 -24.31 -15.84
CA PHE A 102 -2.02 -23.76 -15.41
C PHE A 102 -1.72 -22.43 -16.10
N PRO A 103 -1.04 -21.50 -15.41
CA PRO A 103 -0.64 -20.25 -16.00
C PRO A 103 0.29 -20.50 -17.20
N PRO A 104 0.03 -19.88 -18.37
CA PRO A 104 0.87 -20.05 -19.54
C PRO A 104 2.27 -19.49 -19.26
N ARG A 105 3.29 -20.06 -19.89
CA ARG A 105 4.70 -19.64 -19.77
C ARG A 105 5.27 -19.74 -18.35
N VAL A 106 4.67 -20.59 -17.51
CA VAL A 106 5.20 -20.99 -16.21
C VAL A 106 5.49 -22.49 -16.23
N PRO A 107 6.68 -22.95 -15.80
CA PRO A 107 6.95 -24.38 -15.64
C PRO A 107 5.92 -25.00 -14.67
N VAL A 108 5.34 -26.14 -15.06
CA VAL A 108 4.28 -26.82 -14.30
C VAL A 108 4.79 -27.25 -12.93
N GLN A 109 6.03 -27.75 -12.86
CA GLN A 109 6.60 -28.15 -11.58
C GLN A 109 6.76 -26.95 -10.64
N LEU A 110 7.15 -25.78 -11.16
CA LEU A 110 7.26 -24.55 -10.38
C LEU A 110 5.90 -24.11 -9.84
N ALA A 111 4.86 -24.15 -10.68
CA ALA A 111 3.50 -23.82 -10.27
C ALA A 111 2.97 -24.77 -9.20
N LEU A 112 3.20 -26.08 -9.35
CA LEU A 112 2.81 -27.09 -8.35
C LEU A 112 3.55 -26.91 -7.01
N ASP A 113 4.85 -26.60 -7.04
CA ASP A 113 5.63 -26.38 -5.82
C ASP A 113 5.12 -25.15 -5.04
N LEU A 114 4.70 -24.11 -5.76
CA LEU A 114 4.14 -22.88 -5.18
C LEU A 114 2.70 -23.08 -4.69
N GLU A 115 1.88 -23.84 -5.41
CA GLU A 115 0.54 -24.25 -4.97
C GLU A 115 0.61 -25.06 -3.68
N ALA A 116 1.56 -26.01 -3.58
CA ALA A 116 1.81 -26.76 -2.35
C ALA A 116 2.27 -25.85 -1.19
N SER A 117 2.87 -24.70 -1.50
CA SER A 117 3.27 -23.67 -0.53
C SER A 117 2.15 -22.66 -0.22
N GLY A 118 0.98 -22.80 -0.86
CA GLY A 118 -0.22 -22.01 -0.62
C GLY A 118 -0.43 -20.82 -1.56
N LEU A 119 0.32 -20.71 -2.67
CA LEU A 119 0.09 -19.72 -3.72
C LEU A 119 -0.76 -20.34 -4.83
N ASP A 120 -1.97 -19.84 -5.05
CA ASP A 120 -2.83 -20.41 -6.10
C ASP A 120 -2.28 -20.18 -7.52
N LEU A 121 -2.81 -20.93 -8.49
CA LEU A 121 -2.33 -20.91 -9.87
C LEU A 121 -2.57 -19.56 -10.57
N GLU A 122 -3.61 -18.83 -10.18
CA GLU A 122 -3.92 -17.50 -10.72
C GLU A 122 -2.85 -16.49 -10.26
N GLN A 123 -2.57 -16.43 -8.96
CA GLN A 123 -1.52 -15.60 -8.38
C GLN A 123 -0.13 -15.99 -8.87
N THR A 124 0.14 -17.28 -9.06
CA THR A 124 1.38 -17.76 -9.69
C THR A 124 1.56 -17.15 -11.08
N GLY A 125 0.50 -17.13 -11.89
CA GLY A 125 0.50 -16.48 -13.21
C GLY A 125 0.75 -14.98 -13.13
N ILE A 126 0.08 -14.28 -12.20
CA ILE A 126 0.27 -12.83 -12.00
C ILE A 126 1.72 -12.50 -11.62
N VAL A 127 2.31 -13.24 -10.67
CA VAL A 127 3.72 -13.01 -10.27
C VAL A 127 4.67 -13.30 -11.43
N ALA A 128 4.41 -14.32 -12.23
CA ALA A 128 5.21 -14.63 -13.42
C ALA A 128 5.15 -13.51 -14.47
N GLU A 129 3.97 -12.94 -14.69
CA GLU A 129 3.75 -11.85 -15.64
C GLU A 129 4.40 -10.54 -15.18
N GLU A 130 4.20 -10.17 -13.92
CA GLU A 130 4.65 -8.88 -13.36
C GLU A 130 6.13 -8.89 -12.96
N ALA A 131 6.63 -9.99 -12.39
CA ALA A 131 7.98 -10.09 -11.81
C ALA A 131 8.93 -11.00 -12.59
N GLY A 132 8.42 -11.79 -13.53
CA GLY A 132 9.18 -12.76 -14.30
C GLY A 132 9.45 -14.10 -13.58
N ILE A 133 9.74 -15.12 -14.38
CA ILE A 133 9.98 -16.50 -13.92
C ILE A 133 11.14 -16.59 -12.93
N HIS A 134 12.20 -15.80 -13.11
CA HIS A 134 13.33 -15.80 -12.19
C HIS A 134 12.93 -15.43 -10.75
N THR A 135 12.06 -14.42 -10.62
CA THR A 135 11.53 -14.00 -9.32
C THR A 135 10.63 -15.07 -8.71
N LEU A 136 9.83 -15.74 -9.54
CA LEU A 136 9.00 -16.86 -9.14
C LEU A 136 9.82 -18.05 -8.62
N GLU A 137 10.94 -18.37 -9.28
CA GLU A 137 11.89 -19.39 -8.82
C GLU A 137 12.51 -19.02 -7.47
N LYS A 138 12.88 -17.74 -7.29
CA LYS A 138 13.40 -17.23 -6.02
C LYS A 138 12.37 -17.27 -4.91
N LEU A 139 11.12 -16.94 -5.21
CA LEU A 139 10.01 -17.07 -4.28
C LEU A 139 9.85 -18.53 -3.84
N ARG A 140 9.84 -19.50 -4.77
CA ARG A 140 9.81 -20.92 -4.43
C ARG A 140 10.99 -21.34 -3.55
N GLU A 141 12.20 -20.87 -3.84
CA GLU A 141 13.40 -21.19 -3.07
C GLU A 141 13.34 -20.68 -1.63
N LEU A 142 12.90 -19.43 -1.44
CA LEU A 142 12.98 -18.73 -0.16
C LEU A 142 11.72 -18.86 0.70
N ALA A 143 10.55 -19.11 0.09
CA ALA A 143 9.27 -19.19 0.78
C ALA A 143 9.26 -20.21 1.94
N PRO A 144 9.79 -21.45 1.83
CA PRO A 144 9.74 -22.40 2.94
C PRO A 144 10.35 -21.86 4.24
N GLY A 145 11.45 -21.09 4.14
CA GLY A 145 12.10 -20.48 5.29
C GLY A 145 11.28 -19.35 5.92
N LEU A 146 10.66 -18.51 5.09
CA LEU A 146 9.82 -17.39 5.53
C LEU A 146 8.45 -17.87 6.05
N LEU A 147 7.83 -18.86 5.41
CA LEU A 147 6.62 -19.53 5.89
C LEU A 147 6.84 -20.16 7.28
N ALA A 148 8.01 -20.77 7.51
CA ALA A 148 8.36 -21.32 8.82
C ALA A 148 8.54 -20.23 9.91
N LEU A 149 8.83 -18.98 9.52
CA LEU A 149 8.81 -17.82 10.41
C LEU A 149 7.40 -17.22 10.58
N GLY A 150 6.41 -17.70 9.82
CA GLY A 150 5.02 -17.31 9.89
C GLY A 150 4.57 -16.28 8.86
N PHE A 151 5.43 -15.90 7.90
CA PHE A 151 5.02 -15.02 6.80
C PHE A 151 4.01 -15.75 5.91
N PRO A 152 2.86 -15.15 5.57
CA PRO A 152 1.90 -15.80 4.68
C PRO A 152 2.38 -15.71 3.22
N MET A 153 2.07 -16.74 2.44
CA MET A 153 2.51 -16.86 1.05
C MET A 153 2.07 -15.67 0.18
N ASN A 154 0.86 -15.15 0.43
CA ASN A 154 0.31 -14.00 -0.31
C ASN A 154 1.15 -12.73 -0.11
N ASP A 155 1.63 -12.47 1.10
CA ASP A 155 2.49 -11.29 1.36
C ASP A 155 3.83 -11.44 0.64
N LEU A 156 4.40 -12.65 0.63
CA LEU A 156 5.64 -12.93 -0.10
C LEU A 156 5.47 -12.75 -1.61
N ALA A 157 4.31 -13.11 -2.16
CA ALA A 157 3.99 -12.86 -3.55
C ALA A 157 3.89 -11.36 -3.85
N ILE A 158 3.28 -10.57 -2.94
CA ILE A 158 3.23 -9.10 -3.08
C ILE A 158 4.63 -8.48 -3.09
N VAL A 159 5.53 -8.94 -2.20
CA VAL A 159 6.94 -8.53 -2.16
C VAL A 159 7.65 -8.89 -3.46
N ALA A 160 7.42 -10.11 -3.98
CA ALA A 160 8.03 -10.60 -5.21
C ALA A 160 7.69 -9.70 -6.42
N MET A 161 6.49 -9.14 -6.46
CA MET A 161 6.01 -8.27 -7.54
C MET A 161 6.57 -6.84 -7.51
N GLN A 162 7.28 -6.44 -6.44
CA GLN A 162 7.85 -5.10 -6.36
C GLN A 162 9.13 -4.96 -7.19
N PRO A 163 9.50 -3.71 -7.57
CA PRO A 163 10.85 -3.43 -8.04
C PRO A 163 11.89 -3.97 -7.06
N HIS A 164 12.86 -4.74 -7.57
CA HIS A 164 13.87 -5.43 -6.75
C HIS A 164 13.29 -6.49 -5.77
N GLY A 165 12.11 -7.05 -6.04
CA GLY A 165 11.43 -8.03 -5.18
C GLY A 165 12.27 -9.26 -4.83
N CYS A 166 13.11 -9.75 -5.76
CA CYS A 166 14.10 -10.81 -5.47
C CYS A 166 15.03 -10.43 -4.30
N LEU A 167 15.62 -9.23 -4.35
CA LEU A 167 16.51 -8.74 -3.29
C LEU A 167 15.74 -8.54 -1.99
N ALA A 168 14.49 -8.07 -2.05
CA ALA A 168 13.65 -7.93 -0.88
C ALA A 168 13.39 -9.28 -0.19
N LEU A 169 13.04 -10.34 -0.94
CA LEU A 169 12.86 -11.69 -0.41
C LEU A 169 14.16 -12.28 0.19
N GLU A 170 15.30 -12.05 -0.45
CA GLU A 170 16.61 -12.44 0.06
C GLU A 170 16.90 -11.74 1.40
N LYS A 171 16.65 -10.43 1.47
CA LYS A 171 16.82 -9.65 2.70
C LYS A 171 15.83 -10.01 3.80
N MET A 172 14.59 -10.35 3.46
CA MET A 172 13.65 -10.91 4.44
C MET A 172 14.23 -12.19 5.05
N THR A 173 14.79 -13.08 4.22
CA THR A 173 15.37 -14.35 4.71
C THR A 173 16.59 -14.12 5.61
N GLU A 174 17.41 -13.12 5.29
CA GLU A 174 18.58 -12.72 6.07
C GLU A 174 18.18 -12.06 7.41
N LEU A 175 17.26 -11.09 7.37
CA LEU A 175 17.06 -10.12 8.45
C LEU A 175 15.81 -10.39 9.32
N ALA A 176 14.83 -11.18 8.85
CA ALA A 176 13.54 -11.31 9.53
C ALA A 176 13.66 -11.76 10.99
N ARG A 177 14.57 -12.70 11.31
CA ARG A 177 14.73 -13.16 12.70
C ARG A 177 15.21 -12.05 13.63
N ASP A 178 16.09 -11.17 13.14
CA ASP A 178 16.61 -10.08 13.96
C ASP A 178 15.59 -8.96 14.09
N LEU A 179 14.88 -8.63 13.00
CA LEU A 179 13.77 -7.68 13.02
C LEU A 179 12.65 -8.13 13.98
N LEU A 180 12.29 -9.42 13.98
CA LEU A 180 11.33 -10.01 14.94
C LEU A 180 11.85 -9.92 16.39
N ARG A 181 13.15 -10.12 16.63
CA ARG A 181 13.76 -9.95 17.97
C ARG A 181 13.71 -8.51 18.46
N HIS A 182 13.76 -7.55 17.54
CA HIS A 182 13.56 -6.14 17.84
C HIS A 182 12.07 -5.77 18.05
N GLY A 183 11.16 -6.74 17.95
CA GLY A 183 9.75 -6.58 18.30
C GLY A 183 8.86 -6.12 17.15
N LEU A 184 9.35 -6.16 15.90
CA LEU A 184 8.47 -6.00 14.75
C LEU A 184 7.54 -7.19 14.59
N SER A 185 6.34 -6.93 14.07
CA SER A 185 5.45 -7.99 13.63
C SER A 185 5.82 -8.49 12.23
N ILE A 186 5.31 -9.66 11.89
CA ILE A 186 5.41 -10.23 10.53
C ILE A 186 4.83 -9.27 9.50
N ALA A 187 3.69 -8.64 9.83
CA ALA A 187 3.03 -7.65 8.97
C ALA A 187 3.92 -6.43 8.73
N ASP A 188 4.57 -5.88 9.76
CA ASP A 188 5.46 -4.71 9.60
C ASP A 188 6.63 -5.00 8.66
N ILE A 189 7.22 -6.21 8.78
CA ILE A 189 8.34 -6.64 7.93
C ILE A 189 7.86 -6.90 6.50
N ALA A 190 6.70 -7.53 6.33
CA ALA A 190 6.11 -7.80 5.02
C ALA A 190 5.74 -6.50 4.28
N ASP A 191 5.04 -5.59 4.96
CA ASP A 191 4.66 -4.28 4.42
C ASP A 191 5.91 -3.49 4.01
N ALA A 192 6.95 -3.48 4.85
CA ALA A 192 8.21 -2.82 4.54
C ALA A 192 8.95 -3.42 3.33
N ALA A 193 8.92 -4.74 3.20
CA ALA A 193 9.51 -5.44 2.07
C ALA A 193 8.73 -5.22 0.77
N ALA A 194 7.43 -4.95 0.87
CA ALA A 194 6.51 -4.70 -0.24
C ALA A 194 6.51 -3.24 -0.74
N GLU A 195 7.39 -2.38 -0.22
CA GLU A 195 7.62 -1.03 -0.73
C GLU A 195 8.67 -1.02 -1.85
N GLU A 196 8.73 0.07 -2.62
CA GLU A 196 9.82 0.30 -3.58
C GLU A 196 11.17 0.30 -2.82
N ASP A 197 12.13 -0.48 -3.31
CA ASP A 197 13.41 -0.72 -2.64
C ASP A 197 13.29 -1.30 -1.21
N GLY A 198 12.28 -2.14 -0.97
CA GLY A 198 12.04 -2.79 0.32
C GLY A 198 13.27 -3.45 0.95
N HIS A 199 14.19 -3.98 0.13
CA HIS A 199 15.48 -4.51 0.60
C HIS A 199 16.33 -3.48 1.38
N LEU A 200 16.40 -2.22 0.93
CA LEU A 200 17.10 -1.14 1.62
C LEU A 200 16.35 -0.68 2.87
N ILE A 201 15.01 -0.70 2.82
CA ILE A 201 14.15 -0.37 3.96
C ILE A 201 14.42 -1.37 5.10
N LEU A 202 14.44 -2.67 4.82
CA LEU A 202 14.72 -3.71 5.82
C LEU A 202 16.12 -3.57 6.45
N GLU A 203 17.15 -3.31 5.64
CA GLU A 203 18.50 -3.06 6.14
C GLU A 203 18.55 -1.85 7.08
N ARG A 204 17.91 -0.75 6.67
CA ARG A 204 17.85 0.47 7.48
C ARG A 204 17.04 0.29 8.75
N MET A 205 15.97 -0.52 8.74
CA MET A 205 15.24 -0.86 9.95
C MET A 205 16.16 -1.53 10.96
N LEU A 206 16.92 -2.53 10.53
CA LEU A 206 17.85 -3.24 11.41
C LEU A 206 18.99 -2.33 11.91
N GLU A 207 19.48 -1.42 11.06
CA GLU A 207 20.51 -0.43 11.42
C GLU A 207 20.03 0.53 12.53
N TRP A 208 18.79 1.03 12.42
CA TRP A 208 18.30 2.11 13.29
C TRP A 208 17.60 1.64 14.56
N MET A 209 17.11 0.41 14.61
CA MET A 209 16.46 -0.14 15.80
C MET A 209 17.35 -0.14 17.06
N PRO A 210 18.61 -0.61 17.02
CA PRO A 210 19.50 -0.54 18.17
C PRO A 210 19.80 0.90 18.62
N THR A 211 19.76 1.85 17.68
CA THR A 211 20.09 3.25 17.93
C THR A 211 18.93 4.01 18.57
N LEU A 212 17.69 3.79 18.10
CA LEU A 212 16.49 4.47 18.61
C LEU A 212 15.77 3.72 19.73
N GLY A 213 15.94 2.40 19.82
CA GLY A 213 15.32 1.56 20.85
C GLY A 213 15.59 2.03 22.30
N PRO A 214 16.82 2.43 22.66
CA PRO A 214 17.14 2.97 23.99
C PRO A 214 16.42 4.28 24.34
N HIS A 215 15.76 4.93 23.39
CA HIS A 215 15.06 6.21 23.55
C HIS A 215 13.53 6.08 23.66
N ASP A 216 13.04 4.87 23.97
CA ASP A 216 11.61 4.52 24.13
C ASP A 216 10.77 4.71 22.86
N PHE A 217 11.37 4.61 21.68
CA PHE A 217 10.63 4.56 20.42
C PHE A 217 10.19 3.12 20.13
N PRO A 218 8.88 2.86 19.94
CA PRO A 218 8.41 1.54 19.53
C PRO A 218 8.98 1.12 18.17
N ALA A 219 9.27 -0.16 17.98
CA ALA A 219 9.81 -0.68 16.72
C ALA A 219 8.92 -0.36 15.51
N GLU A 220 7.60 -0.49 15.66
CA GLU A 220 6.59 -0.13 14.65
C GLU A 220 6.74 1.33 14.18
N ILE A 221 7.04 2.24 15.11
CA ILE A 221 7.20 3.66 14.80
C ILE A 221 8.48 3.92 14.01
N ILE A 222 9.57 3.27 14.41
CA ILE A 222 10.85 3.33 13.67
C ILE A 222 10.63 2.80 12.26
N ALA A 223 9.99 1.63 12.14
CA ALA A 223 9.67 1.00 10.86
C ALA A 223 8.88 1.95 9.95
N ARG A 224 7.80 2.55 10.46
CA ARG A 224 6.98 3.50 9.70
C ARG A 224 7.74 4.74 9.23
N ILE A 225 8.77 5.18 9.95
CA ILE A 225 9.62 6.31 9.54
C ILE A 225 10.62 5.85 8.47
N VAL A 226 11.22 4.67 8.63
CA VAL A 226 12.20 4.10 7.69
C VAL A 226 11.59 3.90 6.30
N SER A 227 10.33 3.45 6.22
CA SER A 227 9.61 3.20 4.96
C SER A 227 9.19 4.48 4.19
N ARG A 228 9.65 5.67 4.59
CA ARG A 228 9.32 6.93 3.91
C ARG A 228 10.49 7.49 3.09
N PRO A 229 10.20 8.32 2.08
CA PRO A 229 11.22 9.13 1.43
C PRO A 229 11.98 9.98 2.46
N ASP A 230 13.29 10.15 2.25
CA ASP A 230 14.20 10.89 3.14
C ASP A 230 14.26 10.36 4.58
N SER A 231 13.91 9.09 4.80
CA SER A 231 13.85 8.49 6.14
C SER A 231 15.16 8.60 6.91
N HIS A 232 16.30 8.47 6.25
CA HIS A 232 17.61 8.65 6.87
C HIS A 232 17.77 10.05 7.49
N LEU A 233 17.41 11.11 6.77
CA LEU A 233 17.43 12.48 7.30
C LEU A 233 16.48 12.65 8.48
N ASN A 234 15.29 12.05 8.39
CA ASN A 234 14.30 12.10 9.48
C ASN A 234 14.84 11.44 10.76
N LEU A 235 15.46 10.26 10.64
CA LEU A 235 16.01 9.52 11.77
C LEU A 235 17.27 10.18 12.36
N GLU A 236 18.15 10.70 11.52
CA GLU A 236 19.32 11.51 11.95
C GLU A 236 18.87 12.76 12.71
N SER A 237 17.90 13.48 12.16
CA SER A 237 17.35 14.68 12.79
C SER A 237 16.61 14.35 14.10
N MET A 238 15.93 13.20 14.17
CA MET A 238 15.38 12.71 15.44
C MET A 238 16.46 12.60 16.50
N LEU A 239 17.58 11.92 16.22
CA LEU A 239 18.67 11.80 17.19
C LEU A 239 19.30 13.15 17.54
N GLN A 240 19.51 14.00 16.54
CA GLN A 240 20.12 15.31 16.72
C GLN A 240 19.29 16.18 17.68
N TRP A 241 17.97 16.23 17.48
CA TRP A 241 17.08 17.13 18.23
C TRP A 241 16.37 16.46 19.41
N LEU A 242 16.57 15.16 19.62
CA LEU A 242 15.96 14.42 20.72
C LEU A 242 16.28 15.06 22.09
N PRO A 243 17.54 15.43 22.43
CA PRO A 243 17.84 16.03 23.72
C PRO A 243 17.07 17.32 23.95
N ASP A 244 17.14 18.26 22.99
CA ASP A 244 16.47 19.56 23.07
C ASP A 244 14.95 19.41 23.17
N LEU A 245 14.35 18.52 22.38
CA LEU A 245 12.92 18.28 22.41
C LEU A 245 12.47 17.61 23.72
N ARG A 246 13.31 16.75 24.32
CA ARG A 246 13.03 16.14 25.63
C ARG A 246 13.12 17.16 26.76
N GLU A 247 14.06 18.10 26.70
CA GLU A 247 14.14 19.23 27.65
C GLU A 247 12.91 20.15 27.56
N LEU A 248 12.25 20.18 26.40
CA LEU A 248 10.99 20.89 26.16
C LEU A 248 9.75 20.02 26.41
N ASP A 249 9.89 18.90 27.13
CA ASP A 249 8.81 17.98 27.53
C ASP A 249 8.07 17.28 26.36
N PHE A 250 8.67 17.20 25.17
CA PHE A 250 8.08 16.41 24.08
C PHE A 250 8.21 14.92 24.39
N SER A 251 7.12 14.18 24.25
CA SER A 251 7.16 12.72 24.37
C SER A 251 7.80 12.09 23.12
N PRO A 252 8.34 10.85 23.21
CA PRO A 252 8.83 10.16 22.01
C PRO A 252 7.69 9.97 20.99
N ALA A 253 6.45 9.80 21.44
CA ALA A 253 5.29 9.74 20.54
C ALA A 253 5.07 11.05 19.77
N ASP A 254 5.36 12.21 20.36
CA ASP A 254 5.26 13.50 19.70
C ASP A 254 6.37 13.69 18.66
N ILE A 255 7.62 13.40 19.04
CA ILE A 255 8.79 13.49 18.17
C ILE A 255 8.62 12.57 16.96
N ALA A 256 8.21 11.32 17.20
CA ALA A 256 7.93 10.35 16.16
C ALA A 256 6.83 10.81 15.21
N ARG A 257 5.78 11.45 15.71
CA ARG A 257 4.67 11.96 14.89
C ARG A 257 5.14 13.04 13.92
N ILE A 258 6.04 13.91 14.35
CA ILE A 258 6.66 14.95 13.51
C ILE A 258 7.60 14.32 12.48
N ALA A 259 8.44 13.39 12.92
CA ALA A 259 9.41 12.69 12.06
C ALA A 259 8.74 11.79 11.00
N SER A 260 7.54 11.29 11.28
CA SER A 260 6.74 10.47 10.37
C SER A 260 6.10 11.31 9.24
N CYS A 261 6.66 12.45 8.84
CA CYS A 261 6.17 13.28 7.74
C CYS A 261 7.27 13.48 6.69
N SER A 262 6.88 13.79 5.45
CA SER A 262 7.83 14.29 4.46
C SER A 262 8.47 15.58 5.00
N GLU A 263 9.79 15.73 4.85
CA GLU A 263 10.55 16.83 5.48
C GLU A 263 10.45 16.87 7.02
N GLY A 264 10.22 15.69 7.64
CA GLY A 264 10.20 15.54 9.09
C GLY A 264 11.48 16.06 9.74
N TYR A 265 12.64 15.85 9.10
CA TYR A 265 13.94 16.33 9.54
C TYR A 265 13.96 17.86 9.73
N TRP A 266 13.40 18.60 8.77
CA TRP A 266 13.35 20.06 8.81
C TRP A 266 12.31 20.55 9.80
N THR A 267 11.18 19.84 9.90
CA THR A 267 10.11 20.15 10.84
C THR A 267 10.53 19.92 12.28
N LEU A 268 11.32 18.87 12.57
CA LEU A 268 11.92 18.63 13.89
C LEU A 268 12.84 19.77 14.32
N ALA A 269 13.76 20.17 13.44
CA ALA A 269 14.67 21.29 13.69
C ALA A 269 13.89 22.59 14.00
N LYS A 270 12.85 22.87 13.20
CA LYS A 270 12.00 24.05 13.42
C LYS A 270 11.09 23.92 14.65
N THR A 271 10.72 22.71 15.04
CA THR A 271 10.00 22.48 16.30
C THR A 271 10.91 22.81 17.47
N ALA A 272 12.14 22.30 17.49
CA ALA A 272 13.10 22.61 18.55
C ALA A 272 13.39 24.12 18.65
N GLU A 273 13.53 24.81 17.51
CA GLU A 273 13.75 26.26 17.44
C GLU A 273 12.56 27.08 17.97
N LEU A 274 11.33 26.74 17.57
CA LEU A 274 10.15 27.58 17.83
C LEU A 274 9.33 27.16 19.06
N ALA A 275 9.56 25.95 19.59
CA ALA A 275 8.80 25.44 20.73
C ALA A 275 8.92 26.30 22.00
N PRO A 276 10.09 26.86 22.40
CA PRO A 276 10.16 27.72 23.57
C PRO A 276 9.22 28.93 23.48
N GLU A 277 9.22 29.63 22.34
CA GLU A 277 8.34 30.78 22.12
C GLU A 277 6.85 30.38 22.09
N LEU A 278 6.53 29.22 21.49
CA LEU A 278 5.16 28.68 21.52
C LEU A 278 4.72 28.30 22.94
N GLN A 279 5.61 27.76 23.77
CA GLN A 279 5.32 27.46 25.17
C GLN A 279 5.08 28.73 26.00
N ASP A 280 5.86 29.79 25.77
CA ASP A 280 5.63 31.12 26.36
C ASP A 280 4.27 31.71 25.96
N LEU A 281 3.81 31.40 24.74
CA LEU A 281 2.47 31.74 24.24
C LEU A 281 1.36 30.81 24.75
N GLY A 282 1.70 29.83 25.61
CA GLY A 282 0.76 28.94 26.28
C GLY A 282 0.38 27.67 25.52
N PHE A 283 1.15 27.28 24.48
CA PHE A 283 0.94 26.02 23.77
C PHE A 283 1.69 24.88 24.46
N SER A 284 1.02 23.74 24.64
CA SER A 284 1.68 22.55 25.19
C SER A 284 2.51 21.80 24.13
N PRO A 285 3.51 20.97 24.52
CA PRO A 285 4.29 20.16 23.57
C PRO A 285 3.42 19.32 22.62
N VAL A 286 2.37 18.68 23.15
CA VAL A 286 1.42 17.89 22.34
C VAL A 286 0.67 18.75 21.31
N GLN A 287 0.33 19.99 21.66
CA GLN A 287 -0.30 20.93 20.73
C GLN A 287 0.67 21.37 19.63
N ILE A 288 1.91 21.67 19.99
CA ILE A 288 2.96 22.04 19.04
C ILE A 288 3.22 20.88 18.07
N ALA A 289 3.36 19.66 18.59
CA ALA A 289 3.52 18.45 17.78
C ALA A 289 2.33 18.20 16.85
N HIS A 290 1.10 18.49 17.30
CA HIS A 290 -0.09 18.35 16.46
C HIS A 290 -0.10 19.38 15.31
N ILE A 291 0.37 20.60 15.52
CA ILE A 291 0.54 21.60 14.45
C ILE A 291 1.61 21.14 13.44
N ALA A 292 2.69 20.55 13.95
CA ALA A 292 3.86 20.13 13.17
C ALA A 292 3.67 18.81 12.41
N ALA A 293 2.71 17.96 12.79
CA ALA A 293 2.52 16.61 12.27
C ALA A 293 1.87 16.54 10.87
N HIS A 294 2.37 17.33 9.92
CA HIS A 294 1.93 17.39 8.53
C HIS A 294 3.11 17.63 7.59
N PRO A 295 2.99 17.30 6.29
CA PRO A 295 3.93 17.77 5.27
C PRO A 295 4.13 19.28 5.35
N ALA A 296 5.39 19.73 5.33
CA ALA A 296 5.77 21.12 5.56
C ALA A 296 5.21 21.73 6.87
N GLY A 297 5.10 20.92 7.94
CA GLY A 297 4.54 21.32 9.25
C GLY A 297 5.24 22.51 9.91
N TYR A 298 6.49 22.79 9.50
CA TYR A 298 7.21 24.00 9.91
C TYR A 298 6.52 25.31 9.48
N LEU A 299 5.72 25.29 8.41
CA LEU A 299 4.99 26.47 7.93
C LEU A 299 3.85 26.85 8.91
N PRO A 300 2.91 25.95 9.28
CA PRO A 300 1.97 26.20 10.35
C PRO A 300 2.61 26.59 11.69
N LEU A 301 3.73 25.97 12.08
CA LEU A 301 4.45 26.32 13.32
C LEU A 301 4.89 27.79 13.32
N ARG A 302 5.63 28.19 12.28
CA ARG A 302 6.09 29.58 12.13
C ARG A 302 4.90 30.54 12.12
N LYS A 303 3.85 30.20 11.39
CA LYS A 303 2.68 31.09 11.30
C LYS A 303 1.92 31.20 12.62
N THR A 304 1.93 30.14 13.43
CA THR A 304 1.36 30.15 14.78
C THR A 304 2.10 31.15 15.65
N VAL A 305 3.43 31.13 15.67
CA VAL A 305 4.26 32.12 16.37
C VAL A 305 3.92 33.55 15.93
N GLU A 306 3.92 33.82 14.62
CA GLU A 306 3.62 35.15 14.06
C GLU A 306 2.21 35.67 14.41
N SER A 307 1.24 34.77 14.59
CA SER A 307 -0.18 35.11 14.66
C SER A 307 -0.78 35.01 16.05
N ALA A 308 -0.15 34.26 16.97
CA ALA A 308 -0.73 33.88 18.27
C ALA A 308 -1.18 35.10 19.08
N SER A 309 -0.32 36.09 19.29
CA SER A 309 -0.65 37.28 20.08
C SER A 309 -1.78 38.12 19.47
N ARG A 310 -1.85 38.18 18.12
CA ARG A 310 -2.95 38.87 17.42
C ARG A 310 -4.27 38.12 17.57
N LEU A 311 -4.22 36.79 17.49
CA LEU A 311 -5.37 35.92 17.67
C LEU A 311 -5.87 35.92 19.12
N ASP A 312 -4.98 35.93 20.12
CA ASP A 312 -5.37 36.05 21.53
C ASP A 312 -6.05 37.39 21.83
N ALA A 313 -5.55 38.49 21.25
CA ALA A 313 -6.21 39.80 21.34
C ALA A 313 -7.60 39.83 20.67
N LEU A 314 -7.87 38.91 19.75
CA LEU A 314 -9.19 38.69 19.13
C LEU A 314 -10.04 37.64 19.88
N GLY A 315 -9.52 37.08 20.98
CA GLY A 315 -10.20 36.14 21.86
C GLY A 315 -10.01 34.66 21.52
N PHE A 316 -9.15 34.31 20.55
CA PHE A 316 -8.83 32.91 20.22
C PHE A 316 -7.81 32.36 21.22
N LYS A 317 -8.07 31.18 21.77
CA LYS A 317 -7.17 30.53 22.73
C LYS A 317 -6.30 29.48 22.05
N PRO A 318 -5.18 29.03 22.67
CA PRO A 318 -4.29 28.04 22.06
C PRO A 318 -5.01 26.81 21.46
N PRO A 319 -6.03 26.21 22.11
CA PRO A 319 -6.79 25.11 21.49
C PRO A 319 -7.52 25.49 20.20
N ASP A 320 -8.04 26.71 20.10
CA ASP A 320 -8.69 27.24 18.90
C ASP A 320 -7.66 27.39 17.77
N ILE A 321 -6.50 27.96 18.10
CA ILE A 321 -5.40 28.19 17.14
C ILE A 321 -4.87 26.85 16.63
N VAL A 322 -4.66 25.86 17.51
CA VAL A 322 -4.26 24.49 17.13
C VAL A 322 -5.28 23.88 16.18
N ARG A 323 -6.59 24.04 16.43
CA ARG A 323 -7.63 23.51 15.54
C ARG A 323 -7.58 24.11 14.12
N ILE A 324 -7.15 25.36 14.00
CA ILE A 324 -6.99 26.06 12.72
C ILE A 324 -5.67 25.65 12.03
N ALA A 325 -4.59 25.56 12.81
CA ALA A 325 -3.22 25.38 12.35
C ALA A 325 -2.82 23.93 12.06
N ALA A 326 -3.40 22.95 12.77
CA ALA A 326 -3.10 21.52 12.61
C ALA A 326 -3.76 20.95 11.35
N ARG A 327 -3.42 21.51 10.19
CA ARG A 327 -3.86 21.14 8.84
C ARG A 327 -2.69 21.38 7.87
N PRO A 328 -2.63 20.69 6.72
CA PRO A 328 -1.60 20.95 5.71
C PRO A 328 -1.51 22.41 5.25
N THR A 329 -2.64 23.12 5.17
CA THR A 329 -2.74 24.54 4.80
C THR A 329 -2.90 25.44 6.03
N GLY A 330 -2.55 24.95 7.22
CA GLY A 330 -2.80 25.63 8.49
C GLY A 330 -2.23 27.04 8.58
N HIS A 331 -1.08 27.27 7.94
CA HIS A 331 -0.50 28.60 7.82
C HIS A 331 -1.41 29.59 7.07
N LEU A 332 -2.01 29.19 5.94
CA LEU A 332 -2.99 30.01 5.22
C LEU A 332 -4.27 30.20 6.04
N ASN A 333 -4.73 29.14 6.71
CA ASN A 333 -5.92 29.23 7.57
C ASN A 333 -5.73 30.25 8.70
N LEU A 334 -4.57 30.25 9.36
CA LEU A 334 -4.21 31.23 10.39
C LEU A 334 -4.12 32.64 9.83
N GLU A 335 -3.40 32.81 8.71
CA GLU A 335 -3.27 34.09 8.03
C GLU A 335 -4.64 34.72 7.75
N LYS A 336 -5.54 33.93 7.17
CA LYS A 336 -6.86 34.42 6.79
C LYS A 336 -7.80 34.60 7.97
N THR A 337 -7.63 33.83 9.04
CA THR A 337 -8.30 34.06 10.31
C THR A 337 -7.92 35.44 10.87
N VAL A 338 -6.62 35.74 10.93
CA VAL A 338 -6.12 37.04 11.40
C VAL A 338 -6.63 38.20 10.55
N GLU A 339 -6.62 38.03 9.22
CA GLU A 339 -7.07 39.05 8.27
C GLU A 339 -8.57 39.34 8.40
N LEU A 340 -9.41 38.30 8.44
CA LEU A 340 -10.86 38.44 8.31
C LEU A 340 -11.63 38.45 9.64
N ALA A 341 -11.01 38.13 10.77
CA ALA A 341 -11.72 37.97 12.05
C ALA A 341 -12.60 39.17 12.40
N ARG A 342 -12.11 40.41 12.27
CA ARG A 342 -12.91 41.61 12.59
C ARG A 342 -14.11 41.76 11.66
N ALA A 343 -13.92 41.60 10.34
CA ALA A 343 -15.01 41.66 9.39
C ALA A 343 -16.07 40.58 9.67
N LEU A 344 -15.64 39.38 10.08
CA LEU A 344 -16.53 38.30 10.48
C LEU A 344 -17.26 38.61 11.79
N PHE A 345 -16.61 39.25 12.76
CA PHE A 345 -17.27 39.73 13.99
C PHE A 345 -18.32 40.81 13.69
N ASP A 346 -18.03 41.74 12.77
CA ASP A 346 -18.99 42.76 12.32
C ASP A 346 -20.18 42.12 11.59
N LEU A 347 -19.93 41.02 10.87
CA LEU A 347 -20.97 40.16 10.33
C LEU A 347 -21.67 39.32 11.40
N GLY A 348 -21.28 39.36 12.67
CA GLY A 348 -21.95 38.67 13.78
C GLY A 348 -21.56 37.20 13.98
N TYR A 349 -20.43 36.76 13.41
CA TYR A 349 -19.83 35.46 13.69
C TYR A 349 -19.09 35.48 15.02
N THR A 350 -19.08 34.34 15.71
CA THR A 350 -18.33 34.17 16.96
C THR A 350 -16.94 33.57 16.68
N VAL A 351 -16.03 33.65 17.66
CA VAL A 351 -14.73 32.93 17.60
C VAL A 351 -14.95 31.46 17.26
N GLN A 352 -15.91 30.80 17.89
CA GLN A 352 -16.18 29.38 17.68
C GLN A 352 -16.74 29.07 16.29
N ASP A 353 -17.52 29.98 15.69
CA ASP A 353 -17.94 29.84 14.29
C ASP A 353 -16.72 29.90 13.37
N ILE A 354 -15.85 30.88 13.57
CA ILE A 354 -14.62 31.07 12.78
C ILE A 354 -13.72 29.84 12.91
N VAL A 355 -13.52 29.32 14.13
CA VAL A 355 -12.71 28.12 14.39
C VAL A 355 -13.28 26.87 13.68
N ARG A 356 -14.60 26.69 13.66
CA ARG A 356 -15.24 25.56 12.95
C ARG A 356 -15.02 25.63 11.44
N ILE A 357 -15.09 26.84 10.88
CA ILE A 357 -14.93 27.11 9.44
C ILE A 357 -13.44 27.00 9.03
N ALA A 358 -12.56 27.66 9.78
CA ALA A 358 -11.13 27.75 9.53
C ALA A 358 -10.37 26.46 9.86
N GLY A 359 -10.89 25.65 10.80
CA GLY A 359 -10.31 24.35 11.19
C GLY A 359 -10.46 23.22 10.17
N GLN A 360 -10.77 23.54 8.91
CA GLN A 360 -10.92 22.61 7.80
C GLN A 360 -9.68 22.64 6.88
N LYS A 361 -9.48 21.61 6.05
CA LYS A 361 -8.33 21.53 5.11
C LYS A 361 -8.22 22.74 4.16
N ASN A 362 -9.31 23.44 3.86
CA ASN A 362 -9.32 24.66 3.05
C ASN A 362 -10.02 25.81 3.80
N GLY A 363 -9.75 25.92 5.11
CA GLY A 363 -10.41 26.87 5.99
C GLY A 363 -10.26 28.32 5.54
N HIS A 364 -9.10 28.71 5.00
CA HIS A 364 -8.87 30.04 4.43
C HIS A 364 -9.87 30.39 3.32
N LEU A 365 -10.06 29.51 2.32
CA LEU A 365 -11.06 29.71 1.26
C LEU A 365 -12.48 29.75 1.84
N ASN A 366 -12.76 28.90 2.82
CA ASN A 366 -14.07 28.90 3.46
C ASN A 366 -14.34 30.24 4.17
N LEU A 367 -13.37 30.80 4.90
CA LEU A 367 -13.50 32.10 5.55
C LEU A 367 -13.70 33.23 4.53
N GLU A 368 -12.96 33.22 3.42
CA GLU A 368 -13.14 34.18 2.32
C GLU A 368 -14.57 34.14 1.78
N SER A 369 -15.07 32.94 1.44
CA SER A 369 -16.44 32.78 0.95
C SER A 369 -17.49 33.16 1.99
N VAL A 370 -17.30 32.84 3.27
CA VAL A 370 -18.21 33.28 4.34
C VAL A 370 -18.24 34.80 4.39
N CYS A 371 -17.08 35.46 4.42
CA CYS A 371 -16.99 36.91 4.49
C CYS A 371 -17.67 37.57 3.27
N ALA A 372 -17.41 37.05 2.07
CA ALA A 372 -17.92 37.60 0.82
C ALA A 372 -19.42 37.34 0.59
N LEU A 373 -19.91 36.14 0.92
CA LEU A 373 -21.27 35.71 0.55
C LEU A 373 -22.31 35.89 1.65
N THR A 374 -21.90 36.15 2.90
CA THR A 374 -22.85 36.34 4.01
C THR A 374 -23.90 37.41 3.72
N PRO A 375 -23.57 38.63 3.22
CA PRO A 375 -24.58 39.65 2.95
C PRO A 375 -25.68 39.16 1.99
N ARG A 376 -25.28 38.58 0.86
CA ARG A 376 -26.19 38.03 -0.15
C ARG A 376 -27.03 36.87 0.37
N LEU A 377 -26.44 35.97 1.17
CA LEU A 377 -27.18 34.83 1.73
C LEU A 377 -28.20 35.29 2.78
N ARG A 378 -27.92 36.37 3.52
CA ARG A 378 -28.87 36.97 4.47
C ARG A 378 -30.08 37.60 3.80
N GLU A 379 -29.90 38.19 2.61
CA GLU A 379 -31.03 38.67 1.78
C GLU A 379 -31.97 37.54 1.34
N LEU A 380 -31.50 36.29 1.41
CA LEU A 380 -32.27 35.08 1.13
C LEU A 380 -32.66 34.32 2.41
N ASP A 381 -32.66 35.00 3.56
CA ASP A 381 -33.06 34.48 4.88
C ASP A 381 -32.19 33.33 5.41
N PHE A 382 -30.96 33.14 4.91
CA PHE A 382 -30.01 32.22 5.53
C PHE A 382 -29.48 32.83 6.84
N LEU A 383 -29.74 32.14 7.95
CA LEU A 383 -29.24 32.54 9.25
C LEU A 383 -27.74 32.22 9.37
N ARG A 384 -27.07 32.88 10.33
CA ARG A 384 -25.65 32.61 10.65
C ARG A 384 -25.36 31.12 10.77
N PHE A 385 -26.19 30.41 11.54
CA PHE A 385 -26.02 28.96 11.75
C PHE A 385 -26.11 28.14 10.46
N ASN A 386 -26.96 28.55 9.50
CA ASN A 386 -27.02 27.91 8.19
C ASN A 386 -25.69 28.08 7.46
N ILE A 387 -25.20 29.32 7.38
CA ILE A 387 -23.96 29.63 6.68
C ILE A 387 -22.76 28.88 7.29
N VAL A 388 -22.65 28.85 8.62
CA VAL A 388 -21.61 28.07 9.33
C VAL A 388 -21.69 26.59 8.98
N ARG A 389 -22.88 25.99 9.04
CA ARG A 389 -23.07 24.56 8.71
C ARG A 389 -22.68 24.22 7.28
N ILE A 390 -22.91 25.14 6.34
CA ILE A 390 -22.54 24.94 4.94
C ILE A 390 -21.02 25.04 4.77
N ALA A 391 -20.39 25.94 5.52
CA ALA A 391 -18.98 26.30 5.42
C ALA A 391 -18.03 25.38 6.19
N GLU A 392 -18.48 24.67 7.23
CA GLU A 392 -17.64 23.85 8.12
C GLU A 392 -17.21 22.49 7.54
N HIS A 393 -16.92 22.47 6.23
CA HIS A 393 -16.48 21.28 5.50
C HIS A 393 -15.26 21.60 4.63
N ALA A 394 -14.51 20.57 4.21
CA ALA A 394 -13.33 20.75 3.36
C ALA A 394 -13.62 21.46 2.01
N THR A 395 -14.87 21.37 1.53
CA THR A 395 -15.37 22.05 0.31
C THR A 395 -16.40 23.14 0.64
N GLY A 396 -16.33 23.72 1.84
CA GLY A 396 -17.30 24.70 2.34
C GLY A 396 -17.47 25.93 1.45
N HIS A 397 -16.37 26.48 0.93
CA HIS A 397 -16.38 27.57 -0.06
C HIS A 397 -17.25 27.24 -1.28
N ARG A 398 -17.02 26.08 -1.94
CA ARG A 398 -17.85 25.63 -3.08
C ARG A 398 -19.31 25.43 -2.71
N ASN A 399 -19.56 24.90 -1.51
CA ASN A 399 -20.91 24.71 -1.00
C ASN A 399 -21.63 26.06 -0.84
N LEU A 400 -20.95 27.08 -0.31
CA LEU A 400 -21.49 28.44 -0.18
C LEU A 400 -21.69 29.11 -1.53
N GLU A 401 -20.71 29.05 -2.43
CA GLU A 401 -20.79 29.61 -3.78
C GLU A 401 -21.99 29.05 -4.54
N LYS A 402 -22.13 27.72 -4.54
CA LYS A 402 -23.25 27.05 -5.21
C LYS A 402 -24.59 27.34 -4.52
N THR A 403 -24.59 27.51 -3.19
CA THR A 403 -25.80 27.95 -2.46
C THR A 403 -26.19 29.36 -2.89
N ALA A 404 -25.25 30.30 -2.93
CA ALA A 404 -25.52 31.67 -3.35
C ALA A 404 -26.04 31.73 -4.80
N GLU A 405 -25.51 30.89 -5.69
CA GLU A 405 -25.96 30.74 -7.08
C GLU A 405 -27.41 30.25 -7.19
N LEU A 406 -27.76 29.17 -6.48
CA LEU A 406 -29.01 28.42 -6.72
C LEU A 406 -30.13 28.72 -5.72
N ALA A 407 -29.83 29.29 -4.55
CA ALA A 407 -30.79 29.46 -3.47
C ALA A 407 -32.04 30.23 -3.90
N HIS A 408 -31.89 31.31 -4.65
CA HIS A 408 -33.03 32.11 -5.09
C HIS A 408 -34.00 31.29 -5.97
N ALA A 409 -33.49 30.45 -6.88
CA ALA A 409 -34.33 29.58 -7.69
C ALA A 409 -35.02 28.50 -6.86
N LEU A 410 -34.29 27.87 -5.94
CA LEU A 410 -34.82 26.82 -5.07
C LEU A 410 -35.88 27.34 -4.09
N ILE A 411 -35.72 28.58 -3.59
CA ILE A 411 -36.70 29.26 -2.75
C ILE A 411 -37.99 29.52 -3.52
N ARG A 412 -37.92 29.95 -4.79
CA ARG A 412 -39.11 30.10 -5.65
C ARG A 412 -39.83 28.78 -5.91
N LEU A 413 -39.12 27.65 -5.87
CA LEU A 413 -39.70 26.31 -5.92
C LEU A 413 -40.26 25.83 -4.57
N GLY A 414 -40.34 26.70 -3.56
CA GLY A 414 -40.95 26.42 -2.26
C GLY A 414 -40.02 25.82 -1.21
N ASN A 415 -38.69 25.80 -1.46
CA ASN A 415 -37.74 25.26 -0.50
C ASN A 415 -37.27 26.34 0.48
N SER A 416 -37.32 26.05 1.77
CA SER A 416 -36.78 26.93 2.80
C SER A 416 -35.25 26.94 2.83
N PRO A 417 -34.61 28.02 3.31
CA PRO A 417 -33.17 28.06 3.57
C PRO A 417 -32.67 26.90 4.45
N GLU A 418 -33.46 26.46 5.43
CA GLU A 418 -33.12 25.30 6.27
C GLU A 418 -33.08 24.01 5.44
N GLN A 419 -34.08 23.75 4.59
CA GLN A 419 -34.06 22.59 3.70
C GLN A 419 -32.86 22.60 2.77
N ILE A 420 -32.57 23.76 2.15
CA ILE A 420 -31.39 23.92 1.30
C ILE A 420 -30.10 23.63 2.09
N THR A 421 -30.01 24.14 3.33
CA THR A 421 -28.89 23.87 4.23
C THR A 421 -28.72 22.38 4.49
N THR A 422 -29.79 21.64 4.78
CA THR A 422 -29.70 20.19 5.02
C THR A 422 -29.14 19.42 3.82
N TRP A 423 -29.37 19.90 2.59
CA TRP A 423 -28.84 19.27 1.39
C TRP A 423 -27.36 19.58 1.18
N VAL A 424 -26.93 20.80 1.45
CA VAL A 424 -25.60 21.30 1.08
C VAL A 424 -24.58 21.28 2.22
N ALA A 425 -25.00 21.20 3.49
CA ALA A 425 -24.14 21.06 4.67
C ALA A 425 -23.56 19.64 4.81
N ARG A 426 -22.71 19.27 3.85
CA ARG A 426 -21.97 18.00 3.81
C ARG A 426 -20.75 18.11 2.90
N GLY A 427 -19.87 17.10 2.97
CA GLY A 427 -18.81 16.91 1.97
C GLY A 427 -19.41 16.86 0.56
N HIS A 428 -18.89 17.68 -0.36
CA HIS A 428 -19.38 17.80 -1.73
C HIS A 428 -20.86 18.21 -1.88
N GLY A 429 -21.42 18.93 -0.90
CA GLY A 429 -22.81 19.39 -0.91
C GLY A 429 -23.21 20.21 -2.15
N HIS A 430 -22.29 20.97 -2.73
CA HIS A 430 -22.51 21.70 -3.99
C HIS A 430 -23.03 20.79 -5.13
N ALA A 431 -22.52 19.56 -5.26
CA ALA A 431 -22.97 18.61 -6.28
C ALA A 431 -24.38 18.06 -6.00
N VAL A 432 -24.73 17.90 -4.72
CA VAL A 432 -26.10 17.53 -4.32
C VAL A 432 -27.07 18.66 -4.65
N LEU A 433 -26.69 19.91 -4.34
CA LEU A 433 -27.52 21.07 -4.59
C LEU A 433 -27.76 21.28 -6.10
N GLN A 434 -26.71 21.10 -6.92
CA GLN A 434 -26.81 21.14 -8.37
C GLN A 434 -27.84 20.13 -8.90
N ARG A 435 -27.79 18.88 -8.44
CA ARG A 435 -28.76 17.83 -8.85
C ARG A 435 -30.19 18.17 -8.43
N LYS A 436 -30.38 18.71 -7.23
CA LYS A 436 -31.70 19.13 -6.74
C LYS A 436 -32.29 20.26 -7.58
N ALA A 437 -31.48 21.24 -7.97
CA ALA A 437 -31.93 22.32 -8.85
C ALA A 437 -32.33 21.79 -10.24
N SER A 438 -31.53 20.88 -10.82
CA SER A 438 -31.86 20.27 -12.12
C SER A 438 -33.15 19.45 -12.09
N ALA A 439 -33.39 18.68 -11.02
CA ALA A 439 -34.60 17.85 -10.90
C ALA A 439 -35.89 18.66 -10.67
N GLY A 440 -35.80 19.87 -10.09
CA GLY A 440 -36.95 20.77 -9.93
C GLY A 440 -37.24 21.68 -11.13
N SER A 441 -36.43 21.57 -12.19
CA SER A 441 -36.60 22.34 -13.44
C SER A 441 -37.21 21.49 -14.58
N SER A 442 -37.54 20.22 -14.29
CA SER A 442 -38.29 19.30 -15.14
C SER A 442 -39.73 19.20 -14.65
#